data_AF-A0A8D5U5F5-F1
#
_entry.id   AF-A0A8D5U5F5-F1
#
_cell.length_a   1.000
_cell.length_b   1.000
_cell.length_c   1.000
_cell.angle_alpha   90.00
_cell.angle_beta   90.00
_cell.angle_gamma   90.00
#
_symmetry.space_group_name_H-M   'P 1'
#
loop_
_entity.id
_entity.type
_entity.pdbx_description
1 polymer ?
#
loop_
_entity_poly.entity_id
_entity_poly.type
_entity_poly.pdbx_seq_one_letter_code
_entity_poly.pdbx_strand_id
1 'polypeptide(L)'
;MIIFALLSLLLLSERLPLVGAKPLFKVDGIKVYEKDSPQVNAFVIGKDKLVITSAALSLEPNDIRAILAHELAHLELKHYIFYRLFLIITVIAGITLGLLNELPILVFTYLIIFILQRFVQRRLELDADRMASKVVGVDQMKAVLLKYGDTSSNMFSSHPSILTRLSNLF
;
A
#
# COMPACT_ATOMS: atom_id res chain seq x y z
N MET A 1 26.55 -9.67 -13.75
CA MET A 1 25.58 -9.00 -14.65
C MET A 1 24.20 -9.68 -14.63
N ILE A 2 24.10 -10.99 -14.89
CA ILE A 2 22.84 -11.77 -14.75
C ILE A 2 22.18 -11.61 -13.36
N ILE A 3 23.00 -11.46 -12.31
CA ILE A 3 22.54 -11.26 -10.93
C ILE A 3 21.58 -10.07 -10.79
N PHE A 4 21.82 -8.94 -11.47
CA PHE A 4 20.95 -7.76 -11.37
C PHE A 4 19.61 -7.95 -12.09
N ALA A 5 19.61 -8.65 -13.24
CA ALA A 5 18.38 -9.04 -13.93
C ALA A 5 17.56 -10.06 -13.12
N LEU A 6 18.22 -11.01 -12.46
CA LEU A 6 17.58 -11.99 -11.57
C LEU A 6 17.04 -11.36 -10.27
N LEU A 7 17.73 -10.35 -9.72
CA LEU A 7 17.27 -9.59 -8.55
C LEU A 7 15.93 -8.90 -8.81
N SER A 8 15.72 -8.35 -10.01
CA SER A 8 14.45 -7.74 -10.37
C SER A 8 13.29 -8.75 -10.35
N LEU A 9 13.53 -10.03 -10.66
CA LEU A 9 12.50 -11.06 -10.62
C LEU A 9 12.01 -11.39 -9.20
N LEU A 10 12.83 -11.15 -8.16
CA LEU A 10 12.40 -11.34 -6.76
C LEU A 10 11.24 -10.41 -6.38
N LEU A 11 11.11 -9.26 -7.05
CA LEU A 11 10.02 -8.30 -6.81
C LEU A 11 8.64 -8.84 -7.21
N LEU A 12 8.57 -9.92 -8.01
CA LEU A 12 7.31 -10.52 -8.45
C LEU A 12 6.61 -11.36 -7.36
N SER A 13 7.28 -11.62 -6.23
CA SER A 13 6.74 -12.49 -5.19
C SER A 13 5.70 -11.77 -4.32
N GLU A 14 4.42 -11.89 -4.67
CA GLU A 14 3.29 -11.50 -3.81
C GLU A 14 3.20 -12.31 -2.50
N ARG A 15 4.03 -13.35 -2.33
CA ARG A 15 4.01 -14.22 -1.14
C ARG A 15 4.77 -13.62 0.04
N LEU A 16 5.72 -12.72 -0.20
CA LEU A 16 6.55 -12.14 0.86
C LEU A 16 5.74 -11.38 1.93
N PRO A 17 4.77 -10.53 1.57
CA PRO A 17 4.01 -9.79 2.59
C PRO A 17 3.10 -10.69 3.45
N LEU A 18 2.74 -11.88 2.95
CA LEU A 18 1.91 -12.88 3.64
C LEU A 18 2.70 -13.82 4.54
N VAL A 19 4.03 -13.74 4.56
CA VAL A 19 4.85 -14.58 5.45
C VAL A 19 4.46 -14.31 6.90
N GLY A 20 4.11 -15.39 7.61
CA GLY A 20 3.64 -15.35 9.00
C GLY A 20 2.17 -14.95 9.18
N ALA A 21 1.43 -14.67 8.10
CA ALA A 21 0.01 -14.37 8.18
C ALA A 21 -0.84 -15.66 8.21
N LYS A 22 -1.83 -15.71 9.10
CA LYS A 22 -2.77 -16.82 9.26
C LYS A 22 -4.06 -16.51 8.50
N PRO A 23 -4.59 -17.42 7.66
CA PRO A 23 -5.89 -17.20 7.03
C PRO A 23 -7.01 -17.23 8.09
N LEU A 24 -7.94 -16.29 8.00
CA LEU A 24 -9.11 -16.23 8.88
C LEU A 24 -10.36 -16.77 8.16
N PHE A 25 -10.86 -16.01 7.18
CA PHE A 25 -12.07 -16.33 6.44
C PHE A 25 -12.07 -15.68 5.06
N LYS A 26 -13.09 -15.95 4.25
CA LYS A 26 -13.31 -15.31 2.95
C LYS A 26 -14.69 -14.65 2.95
N VAL A 27 -14.75 -13.40 2.51
CA VAL A 27 -15.99 -12.63 2.37
C VAL A 27 -15.99 -11.93 1.02
N ASP A 28 -17.07 -12.09 0.25
CA ASP A 28 -17.24 -11.47 -1.08
C ASP A 28 -16.00 -11.57 -2.00
N GLY A 29 -15.42 -12.76 -2.09
CA GLY A 29 -14.20 -12.97 -2.90
C GLY A 29 -12.89 -12.57 -2.22
N ILE A 30 -12.92 -11.72 -1.19
CA ILE A 30 -11.76 -11.23 -0.44
C ILE A 30 -11.33 -12.25 0.61
N LYS A 31 -10.06 -12.66 0.58
CA LYS A 31 -9.42 -13.52 1.58
C LYS A 31 -8.85 -12.65 2.68
N VAL A 32 -9.31 -12.89 3.91
CA VAL A 32 -8.88 -12.14 5.09
C VAL A 32 -7.83 -12.95 5.84
N TYR A 33 -6.73 -12.29 6.19
CA TYR A 33 -5.62 -12.85 6.95
C TYR A 33 -5.37 -12.02 8.20
N GLU A 34 -4.94 -12.69 9.27
CA GLU A 34 -4.39 -12.07 10.46
C GLU A 34 -2.86 -12.14 10.41
N LYS A 35 -2.19 -11.06 10.79
CA LYS A 35 -0.74 -11.06 11.04
C LYS A 35 -0.48 -10.65 12.48
N ASP A 36 0.21 -11.51 13.24
CA ASP A 36 0.55 -11.18 14.61
C ASP A 36 1.53 -9.99 14.64
N SER A 37 1.10 -8.88 15.23
CA SER A 37 1.88 -7.65 15.34
C SER A 37 1.27 -6.71 16.38
N PRO A 38 2.08 -6.11 17.26
CA PRO A 38 1.62 -5.12 18.23
C PRO A 38 1.30 -3.75 17.60
N GLN A 39 1.64 -3.55 16.32
CA GLN A 39 1.36 -2.31 15.60
C GLN A 39 -0.03 -2.37 14.96
N VAL A 40 -0.84 -1.33 15.16
CA VAL A 40 -2.13 -1.16 14.48
C VAL A 40 -1.90 -0.96 12.99
N ASN A 41 -2.32 -1.92 12.17
CA ASN A 41 -2.21 -1.81 10.72
C ASN A 41 -3.22 -2.75 10.03
N ALA A 42 -3.62 -2.38 8.82
CA ALA A 42 -4.28 -3.26 7.87
C ALA A 42 -3.78 -2.89 6.48
N PHE A 43 -3.75 -3.84 5.55
CA PHE A 43 -3.34 -3.55 4.18
C PHE A 43 -3.91 -4.56 3.20
N VAL A 44 -4.12 -4.12 1.96
CA VAL A 44 -4.54 -4.98 0.86
C VAL A 44 -3.37 -5.43 -0.02
N ILE A 45 -3.41 -6.69 -0.46
CA ILE A 45 -2.42 -7.26 -1.39
C ILE A 45 -3.12 -7.75 -2.65
N GLY A 46 -2.70 -7.20 -3.79
CA GLY A 46 -3.28 -7.55 -5.07
C GLY A 46 -4.75 -7.18 -5.13
N LYS A 47 -5.57 -8.06 -5.70
CA LYS A 47 -6.99 -7.79 -5.96
C LYS A 47 -7.96 -8.44 -4.98
N ASP A 48 -7.48 -9.28 -4.07
CA ASP A 48 -8.34 -10.23 -3.34
C ASP A 48 -7.88 -10.56 -1.93
N LYS A 49 -6.89 -9.86 -1.36
CA LYS A 49 -6.36 -10.20 -0.02
C LYS A 49 -6.33 -8.98 0.86
N LEU A 50 -6.85 -9.15 2.07
CA LEU A 50 -6.80 -8.18 3.15
C LEU A 50 -6.03 -8.80 4.31
N VAL A 51 -5.04 -8.08 4.81
CA VAL A 51 -4.25 -8.48 5.98
C VAL A 51 -4.53 -7.48 7.10
N ILE A 52 -4.85 -7.98 8.29
CA ILE A 52 -5.15 -7.18 9.48
C ILE A 52 -4.20 -7.60 10.59
N THR A 53 -3.64 -6.66 11.35
CA THR A 53 -2.80 -7.02 12.50
C THR A 53 -3.62 -7.40 13.74
N SER A 54 -3.06 -8.22 14.62
CA SER A 54 -3.69 -8.59 15.90
C SER A 54 -4.03 -7.36 16.76
N ALA A 55 -3.17 -6.34 16.76
CA ALA A 55 -3.45 -5.05 17.41
C ALA A 55 -4.64 -4.30 16.77
N ALA A 56 -4.78 -4.31 15.44
CA ALA A 56 -5.91 -3.67 14.77
C ALA A 56 -7.24 -4.38 15.04
N LEU A 57 -7.23 -5.72 15.22
CA LEU A 57 -8.42 -6.49 15.60
C LEU A 57 -8.93 -6.18 17.02
N SER A 58 -8.08 -5.59 17.87
CA SER A 58 -8.40 -5.25 19.26
C SER A 58 -8.95 -3.82 19.43
N LEU A 59 -9.12 -3.09 18.32
CA LEU A 59 -9.62 -1.71 18.33
C LEU A 59 -11.12 -1.63 18.59
N GLU A 60 -11.57 -0.42 18.95
CA GLU A 60 -13.00 -0.12 19.02
C GLU A 60 -13.69 -0.38 17.67
N PRO A 61 -14.95 -0.86 17.65
CA PRO A 61 -15.64 -1.24 16.42
C PRO A 61 -15.70 -0.13 15.35
N ASN A 62 -15.76 1.13 15.75
CA ASN A 62 -15.80 2.27 14.82
C ASN A 62 -14.42 2.56 14.21
N ASP A 63 -13.36 2.40 14.99
CA ASP A 63 -12.00 2.66 14.53
C ASP A 63 -11.55 1.58 13.53
N ILE A 64 -11.78 0.30 13.86
CA ILE A 64 -11.49 -0.79 12.91
C ILE A 64 -12.35 -0.67 11.65
N ARG A 65 -13.63 -0.28 11.75
CA ARG A 65 -14.50 -0.08 10.58
C ARG A 65 -13.93 0.98 9.64
N ALA A 66 -13.41 2.09 10.18
CA ALA A 66 -12.82 3.15 9.37
C ALA A 66 -11.49 2.74 8.72
N ILE A 67 -10.61 2.03 9.44
CA ILE A 67 -9.39 1.46 8.86
C ILE A 67 -9.74 0.49 7.73
N LEU A 68 -10.70 -0.41 7.96
CA LEU A 68 -11.14 -1.35 6.93
C LEU A 68 -11.81 -0.65 5.74
N ALA A 69 -12.58 0.41 5.96
CA ALA A 69 -13.18 1.19 4.87
C ALA A 69 -12.10 1.82 3.97
N HIS A 70 -11.00 2.32 4.56
CA HIS A 70 -9.84 2.82 3.82
C HIS A 70 -9.17 1.72 2.99
N GLU A 71 -8.89 0.57 3.60
CA GLU A 71 -8.27 -0.56 2.89
C GLU A 71 -9.15 -1.11 1.76
N LEU A 72 -10.45 -1.23 1.99
CA LEU A 72 -11.40 -1.65 0.97
C LEU A 72 -11.57 -0.62 -0.15
N ALA A 73 -11.42 0.68 0.15
CA ALA A 73 -11.39 1.71 -0.88
C ALA A 73 -10.22 1.51 -1.87
N HIS A 74 -9.05 1.03 -1.42
CA HIS A 74 -7.97 0.68 -2.34
C HIS A 74 -8.35 -0.44 -3.32
N LEU A 75 -9.16 -1.42 -2.89
CA LEU A 75 -9.65 -2.48 -3.76
C LEU A 75 -10.70 -1.96 -4.75
N GLU A 76 -11.67 -1.18 -4.25
CA GLU A 76 -12.76 -0.62 -5.05
C GLU A 76 -12.23 0.30 -6.16
N LEU A 77 -11.27 1.16 -5.81
CA LEU A 77 -10.60 2.07 -6.74
C LEU A 77 -9.50 1.37 -7.58
N LYS A 78 -9.31 0.06 -7.39
CA LYS A 78 -8.36 -0.78 -8.14
C LYS A 78 -6.92 -0.27 -8.09
N HIS A 79 -6.50 0.28 -6.94
CA HIS A 79 -5.16 0.82 -6.74
C HIS A 79 -4.05 -0.22 -6.98
N TYR A 80 -4.36 -1.50 -6.82
CA TYR A 80 -3.47 -2.61 -7.14
C TYR A 80 -3.00 -2.62 -8.61
N ILE A 81 -3.75 -2.04 -9.54
CA ILE A 81 -3.35 -1.93 -10.95
C ILE A 81 -2.12 -1.04 -11.08
N PHE A 82 -2.10 0.12 -10.41
CA PHE A 82 -0.95 1.03 -10.41
C PHE A 82 0.28 0.35 -9.80
N TYR A 83 0.13 -0.36 -8.68
CA TYR A 83 1.22 -1.12 -8.07
C TYR A 83 1.79 -2.19 -9.01
N ARG A 84 0.92 -2.91 -9.74
CA ARG A 84 1.34 -3.89 -10.74
C ARG A 84 2.05 -3.24 -11.93
N LEU A 85 1.58 -2.10 -12.41
CA LEU A 85 2.22 -1.37 -13.50
C LEU A 85 3.63 -0.91 -13.11
N PHE A 86 3.79 -0.28 -11.94
CA PHE A 86 5.11 0.12 -11.45
C PHE A 86 6.05 -1.08 -11.28
N LEU A 87 5.55 -2.20 -10.76
CA LEU A 87 6.33 -3.44 -10.64
C LEU A 87 6.80 -3.92 -12.02
N ILE A 88 5.90 -4.03 -13.00
CA ILE A 88 6.25 -4.48 -14.36
C ILE A 88 7.27 -3.55 -15.00
N ILE A 89 7.07 -2.24 -14.92
CA ILE A 89 7.99 -1.23 -15.47
C ILE A 89 9.38 -1.37 -14.81
N THR A 90 9.43 -1.53 -13.48
CA THR A 90 10.68 -1.71 -12.73
C THR A 90 11.41 -2.97 -13.17
N VAL A 91 10.69 -4.09 -13.32
CA VAL A 91 11.29 -5.37 -13.73
C VAL A 91 11.82 -5.29 -15.16
N ILE A 92 11.04 -4.73 -16.10
CA ILE A 92 11.45 -4.58 -17.50
C ILE A 92 12.67 -3.66 -17.61
N ALA A 93 12.66 -2.50 -16.94
CA ALA A 93 13.80 -1.58 -16.93
C ALA A 93 15.06 -2.25 -16.35
N GLY A 94 14.89 -3.01 -15.26
CA GLY A 94 15.95 -3.76 -14.60
C GLY A 94 16.61 -4.80 -15.50
N ILE A 95 15.79 -5.64 -16.12
CA ILE A 95 16.28 -6.68 -17.05
C ILE A 95 16.94 -6.01 -18.25
N THR A 96 16.30 -5.04 -18.88
CA THR A 96 16.80 -4.40 -20.11
C THR A 96 18.14 -3.71 -19.89
N LEU A 97 18.22 -2.80 -18.91
CA LEU A 97 19.45 -2.05 -18.65
C LEU A 97 20.54 -2.92 -18.00
N GLY A 98 20.15 -3.94 -17.23
CA GLY A 98 21.07 -4.93 -16.68
C GLY A 98 21.73 -5.80 -17.76
N LEU A 99 20.98 -6.18 -18.80
CA LEU A 99 21.51 -6.91 -19.95
C LEU A 99 22.42 -6.04 -20.84
N LEU A 100 22.10 -4.75 -20.98
CA LEU A 100 22.92 -3.77 -21.72
C LEU A 100 24.17 -3.30 -20.96
N ASN A 101 24.34 -3.70 -19.69
CA ASN A 101 25.43 -3.28 -18.80
C ASN A 101 25.46 -1.78 -18.45
N GLU A 102 24.33 -1.08 -18.58
CA GLU A 102 24.25 0.36 -18.37
C GLU A 102 23.95 0.70 -16.90
N LEU A 103 24.87 0.32 -16.00
CA LEU A 103 24.67 0.44 -14.55
C LEU A 103 24.34 1.88 -14.09
N PRO A 104 25.01 2.95 -14.55
CA PRO A 104 24.65 4.30 -14.13
C PRO A 104 23.20 4.65 -14.53
N ILE A 105 22.81 4.34 -15.76
CA ILE A 105 21.46 4.62 -16.28
C ILE A 105 20.42 3.81 -15.52
N LEU A 106 20.71 2.55 -15.19
CA LEU A 106 19.85 1.69 -14.37
C LEU A 106 19.55 2.32 -13.01
N VAL A 107 20.59 2.80 -12.32
CA VAL A 107 20.43 3.45 -11.00
C VAL A 107 19.58 4.71 -11.11
N PHE A 108 19.87 5.59 -12.08
CA PHE A 108 19.07 6.79 -12.31
C PHE A 108 17.61 6.46 -12.65
N THR A 109 17.38 5.44 -13.48
CA THR A 109 16.04 4.99 -13.87
C THR A 109 15.24 4.51 -12.66
N TYR A 110 15.85 3.70 -11.79
CA TYR A 110 15.20 3.25 -10.55
C TYR A 110 14.88 4.39 -9.59
N LEU A 111 15.77 5.39 -9.47
CA LEU A 111 15.49 6.58 -8.66
C LEU A 111 14.28 7.35 -9.20
N ILE A 112 14.19 7.55 -10.51
CA ILE A 112 13.05 8.24 -11.14
C ILE A 112 11.75 7.43 -10.93
N ILE A 113 11.77 6.13 -11.21
CA ILE A 113 10.61 5.26 -10.99
C ILE A 113 10.16 5.31 -9.53
N PHE A 114 11.10 5.25 -8.59
CA PHE A 114 10.80 5.34 -7.16
C PHE A 114 10.11 6.65 -6.79
N ILE A 115 10.61 7.80 -7.27
CA ILE A 115 10.01 9.11 -6.99
C ILE A 115 8.59 9.20 -7.59
N LEU A 116 8.42 8.78 -8.84
CA LEU A 116 7.10 8.75 -9.50
C LEU A 116 6.13 7.83 -8.77
N GLN A 117 6.57 6.66 -8.34
CA GLN A 117 5.76 5.72 -7.57
C GLN A 117 5.29 6.35 -6.25
N ARG A 118 6.18 7.04 -5.51
CA ARG A 118 5.80 7.72 -4.26
C ARG A 118 4.79 8.84 -4.49
N PHE A 119 4.94 9.59 -5.57
CA PHE A 119 3.98 10.64 -5.93
C PHE A 119 2.60 10.07 -6.26
N VAL A 120 2.54 8.99 -7.05
CA VAL A 120 1.27 8.32 -7.37
C VAL A 120 0.65 7.72 -6.11
N GLN A 121 1.42 6.98 -5.31
CA GLN A 121 0.96 6.38 -4.04
C GLN A 121 0.23 7.39 -3.16
N ARG A 122 0.80 8.58 -2.98
CA ARG A 122 0.18 9.64 -2.19
C ARG A 122 -1.18 10.07 -2.71
N ARG A 123 -1.37 10.13 -4.03
CA ARG A 123 -2.67 10.46 -4.62
C ARG A 123 -3.68 9.34 -4.38
N LEU A 124 -3.26 8.09 -4.51
CA LEU A 124 -4.11 6.92 -4.24
C LEU A 124 -4.57 6.89 -2.77
N GLU A 125 -3.70 7.24 -1.82
CA GLU A 125 -4.07 7.38 -0.39
C GLU A 125 -5.16 8.44 -0.17
N LEU A 126 -5.03 9.59 -0.82
CA LEU A 126 -6.01 10.68 -0.76
C LEU A 126 -7.37 10.27 -1.35
N ASP A 127 -7.37 9.53 -2.45
CA ASP A 127 -8.59 9.02 -3.06
C ASP A 127 -9.25 7.93 -2.18
N ALA A 128 -8.45 7.07 -1.55
CA ALA A 128 -8.92 6.07 -0.59
C ALA A 128 -9.55 6.72 0.65
N ASP A 129 -8.91 7.75 1.22
CA ASP A 129 -9.45 8.53 2.35
C ASP A 129 -10.81 9.15 2.03
N ARG A 130 -10.97 9.74 0.85
CA ARG A 130 -12.25 10.32 0.39
C ARG A 130 -13.34 9.28 0.20
N MET A 131 -12.98 8.12 -0.33
CA MET A 131 -13.94 7.04 -0.53
C MET A 131 -14.37 6.47 0.83
N ALA A 132 -13.41 6.25 1.73
CA ALA A 132 -13.68 5.79 3.09
C ALA A 132 -14.56 6.79 3.87
N SER A 133 -14.27 8.09 3.78
CA SER A 133 -15.06 9.12 4.47
C SER A 133 -16.52 9.17 4.02
N LYS A 134 -16.83 8.81 2.76
CA LYS A 134 -18.21 8.64 2.27
C LYS A 134 -18.93 7.45 2.89
N VAL A 135 -18.19 6.43 3.35
CA VAL A 135 -18.75 5.22 3.95
C VAL A 135 -18.92 5.37 5.46
N VAL A 136 -17.90 5.87 6.17
CA VAL A 136 -17.89 5.93 7.64
C VAL A 136 -18.16 7.31 8.22
N GLY A 137 -18.20 8.34 7.38
CA GLY A 137 -18.31 9.74 7.78
C GLY A 137 -16.94 10.40 7.97
N VAL A 138 -16.89 11.70 7.66
CA VAL A 138 -15.66 12.52 7.72
C VAL A 138 -15.09 12.58 9.14
N ASP A 139 -15.94 12.73 10.17
CA ASP A 139 -15.49 12.85 11.56
C ASP A 139 -14.83 11.57 12.05
N GLN A 140 -15.40 10.40 11.71
CA GLN A 140 -14.83 9.11 12.08
C GLN A 140 -13.49 8.88 11.35
N MET A 141 -13.42 9.20 10.06
CA MET A 141 -12.17 9.07 9.30
C MET A 141 -11.08 10.00 9.86
N LYS A 142 -11.43 11.24 10.19
CA LYS A 142 -10.54 12.21 10.84
C LYS A 142 -10.03 11.71 12.19
N ALA A 143 -10.91 11.15 13.03
CA ALA A 143 -10.53 10.61 14.33
C ALA A 143 -9.48 9.50 14.21
N VAL A 144 -9.67 8.56 13.28
CA VAL A 144 -8.71 7.47 13.03
C VAL A 144 -7.38 7.98 12.48
N LEU A 145 -7.40 8.93 11.54
CA LEU A 145 -6.17 9.53 11.01
C LEU A 145 -5.36 10.25 12.09
N LEU A 146 -6.03 10.90 13.04
CA LEU A 146 -5.35 11.57 14.16
C LEU A 146 -4.81 10.58 15.20
N LYS A 147 -5.52 9.47 15.46
CA LYS A 147 -5.12 8.44 16.45
C LYS A 147 -4.01 7.53 15.93
N TYR A 148 -4.11 7.08 14.68
CA TYR A 148 -3.30 5.98 14.14
C TYR A 148 -2.54 6.34 12.85
N GLY A 149 -2.78 7.51 12.27
CA GLY A 149 -2.08 7.94 11.06
C GLY A 149 -0.59 8.18 11.31
N ASP A 150 0.22 7.91 10.29
CA ASP A 150 1.65 8.19 10.35
C ASP A 150 1.90 9.70 10.39
N THR A 151 2.48 10.16 11.50
CA THR A 151 2.81 11.57 11.73
C THR A 151 4.07 12.01 10.97
N SER A 152 4.86 11.06 10.45
CA SER A 152 6.18 11.30 9.86
C SER A 152 6.15 11.31 8.32
N SER A 153 5.49 12.29 7.71
CA SER A 153 5.54 12.43 6.25
C SER A 153 6.77 13.23 5.80
N ASN A 154 7.71 12.57 5.14
CA ASN A 154 8.83 13.18 4.39
C ASN A 154 8.70 12.85 2.90
N MET A 155 9.52 13.39 2.00
CA MET A 155 9.42 13.14 0.54
C MET A 155 9.55 11.66 0.12
N PHE A 156 10.11 10.82 0.99
CA PHE A 156 10.31 9.38 0.74
C PHE A 156 9.16 8.51 1.30
N SER A 157 8.24 9.08 2.09
CA SER A 157 7.09 8.36 2.64
C SER A 157 6.05 8.03 1.56
N SER A 158 5.43 6.85 1.66
CA SER A 158 4.28 6.41 0.85
C SER A 158 3.02 7.21 1.19
N HIS A 159 2.91 7.69 2.43
CA HIS A 159 1.73 8.38 2.90
C HIS A 159 1.92 9.90 2.83
N PRO A 160 0.90 10.66 2.41
CA PRO A 160 0.88 12.11 2.57
C PRO A 160 0.88 12.49 4.06
N SER A 161 1.18 13.75 4.35
CA SER A 161 1.05 14.28 5.72
C SER A 161 -0.38 14.14 6.23
N ILE A 162 -0.54 13.95 7.54
CA ILE A 162 -1.87 13.93 8.17
C ILE A 162 -2.65 15.20 7.82
N LEU A 163 -2.02 16.38 7.85
CA LEU A 163 -2.68 17.64 7.48
C LEU A 163 -3.22 17.60 6.04
N THR A 164 -2.45 17.08 5.10
CA THR A 164 -2.87 16.91 3.70
C THR A 164 -4.05 15.94 3.60
N ARG A 165 -3.97 14.79 4.29
CA ARG A 165 -5.05 13.79 4.32
C ARG A 165 -6.34 14.39 4.88
N LEU A 166 -6.26 15.09 6.01
CA LEU A 166 -7.39 15.75 6.65
C LEU A 166 -8.05 16.82 5.77
N SER A 167 -7.25 17.65 5.10
CA SER A 167 -7.79 18.67 4.17
C SER A 167 -8.50 18.07 2.96
N ASN A 168 -8.19 16.82 2.62
CA ASN A 168 -8.69 16.15 1.44
C ASN A 168 -9.96 15.32 1.72
N LEU A 169 -10.40 15.21 2.97
CA LEU A 169 -11.62 14.47 3.33
C LEU A 169 -12.92 15.14 2.83
N PHE A 170 -12.83 16.41 2.41
CA PHE A 170 -13.92 17.23 1.90
C PHE A 170 -13.92 17.32 0.37
#